data_AF-A0A3C1V716-F1
#
_entry.id   AF-A0A3C1V716-F1
#
_cell.length_a   1.000
_cell.length_b   1.000
_cell.length_c   1.000
_cell.angle_alpha   90.00
_cell.angle_beta   90.00
_cell.angle_gamma   90.00
#
_symmetry.space_group_name_H-M   'P 1'
#
loop_
_entity.id
_entity.type
_entity.pdbx_description
1 polymer ?
#
loop_
_entity_poly.entity_id
_entity_poly.type
_entity_poly.pdbx_seq_one_letter_code
_entity_poly.pdbx_strand_id
1 'polypeptide(L)' 'GLPAAAMRYTEARLSPIASQMLDDINLDTVDFVPTYDERNTEPVVLPSRFPNLVVNGAGGIAVGMA' A
#
# COMPACT_ATOMS: atom_id res chain seq x y z
N GLY A 1 -6.54 24.02 -1.45
CA GLY A 1 -5.12 23.87 -1.77
C GLY A 1 -4.91 23.95 -3.26
N LEU A 2 -3.68 24.17 -3.72
CA LEU A 2 -3.36 24.11 -5.14
C LEU A 2 -3.42 22.65 -5.63
N PRO A 3 -3.85 22.41 -6.89
CA PRO A 3 -3.83 21.07 -7.45
C PRO A 3 -2.39 20.56 -7.60
N ALA A 4 -2.20 19.25 -7.40
CA ALA A 4 -0.93 18.60 -7.71
C ALA A 4 -0.65 18.64 -9.22
N ALA A 5 0.63 18.59 -9.59
CA ALA A 5 1.04 18.52 -11.00
C ALA A 5 0.61 17.19 -11.65
N ALA A 6 0.53 17.17 -12.99
CA ALA A 6 0.20 15.94 -13.73
C ALA A 6 1.29 14.87 -13.54
N MET A 7 0.89 13.59 -13.58
CA MET A 7 1.78 12.43 -13.37
C MET A 7 3.06 12.46 -14.21
N ARG A 8 3.01 12.99 -15.44
CA ARG A 8 4.16 13.11 -16.34
C ARG A 8 5.23 14.13 -15.89
N TYR A 9 4.94 14.93 -14.86
CA TYR A 9 5.83 15.94 -14.29
C TYR A 9 6.27 15.60 -12.86
N THR A 10 5.95 14.41 -12.36
CA THR A 10 6.23 13.99 -10.99
C THR A 10 6.93 12.64 -10.96
N GLU A 11 7.91 12.49 -10.07
CA GLU A 11 8.57 11.21 -9.80
C GLU A 11 8.21 10.72 -8.39
N ALA A 12 8.14 9.40 -8.21
CA ALA A 12 7.84 8.79 -6.92
C ALA A 12 8.73 7.56 -6.69
N ARG A 13 9.12 7.33 -5.43
CA ARG A 13 9.85 6.14 -4.99
C ARG A 13 9.38 5.72 -3.60
N LEU A 14 9.60 4.46 -3.25
CA LEU A 14 9.32 3.97 -1.90
C LEU A 14 10.22 4.67 -0.88
N SER A 15 9.62 5.04 0.25
CA SER A 15 10.35 5.47 1.43
C SER A 15 10.89 4.25 2.20
N PRO A 16 11.90 4.42 3.06
CA PRO A 16 12.44 3.30 3.85
C PRO A 16 11.38 2.58 4.71
N ILE A 17 10.40 3.32 5.26
CA ILE A 17 9.31 2.72 6.04
C ILE A 17 8.35 1.94 5.15
N ALA A 18 8.10 2.40 3.92
CA ALA A 18 7.26 1.67 2.97
C ALA A 18 7.91 0.35 2.55
N SER A 19 9.25 0.30 2.43
CA SER A 19 9.97 -0.96 2.18
C SER A 19 9.71 -2.00 3.27
N GLN A 20 9.62 -1.59 4.55
CA GLN A 20 9.31 -2.52 5.64
C GLN A 20 7.91 -3.14 5.57
N MET A 21 6.98 -2.56 4.79
CA MET A 21 5.69 -3.22 4.53
C MET A 21 5.82 -4.42 3.61
N LEU A 22 6.87 -4.47 2.78
CA LEU A 22 7.12 -5.48 1.75
C LEU A 22 8.22 -6.47 2.15
N ASP A 23 8.89 -6.25 3.29
CA ASP A 23 9.89 -7.16 3.81
C ASP A 23 9.31 -8.57 3.96
N ASP A 24 10.08 -9.58 3.55
CA ASP A 24 9.73 -11.00 3.61
C ASP A 24 8.49 -11.43 2.79
N ILE A 25 7.99 -10.58 1.88
CA ILE A 25 6.82 -10.91 1.04
C ILE A 25 7.06 -12.11 0.10
N ASN A 26 8.32 -12.38 -0.25
CA ASN A 26 8.71 -13.52 -1.10
C ASN A 26 8.94 -14.82 -0.32
N LEU A 27 8.75 -14.81 1.01
CA LEU A 27 8.99 -15.95 1.90
C LEU A 27 7.69 -16.64 2.32
N ASP A 28 6.67 -16.61 1.45
CA ASP A 28 5.37 -17.25 1.69
C ASP A 28 4.71 -16.80 3.01
N THR A 29 4.84 -15.51 3.32
CA THR A 29 4.35 -14.91 4.58
C THR A 29 2.89 -14.49 4.53
N VAL A 30 2.32 -14.37 3.33
CA VAL A 30 0.95 -13.92 3.08
C VAL A 30 0.35 -14.70 1.92
N ASP A 31 -0.98 -14.83 1.92
CA ASP A 31 -1.69 -15.47 0.81
C ASP A 31 -1.69 -14.57 -0.43
N PHE A 32 -1.54 -15.21 -1.61
CA PHE A 32 -1.63 -14.57 -2.91
C PHE A 32 -2.86 -15.06 -3.67
N VAL A 33 -3.50 -14.17 -4.42
CA VAL A 33 -4.65 -14.45 -5.28
C VAL A 33 -4.34 -14.08 -6.74
N PRO A 34 -4.97 -14.73 -7.74
CA PRO A 34 -4.80 -14.33 -9.13
C PRO A 34 -5.26 -12.89 -9.39
N THR A 35 -4.57 -12.19 -10.29
CA THR A 35 -4.99 -10.87 -10.79
C THR A 35 -6.28 -10.96 -11.61
N TYR A 36 -6.89 -9.82 -11.93
CA TYR A 36 -8.15 -9.76 -12.68
C TYR A 36 -8.13 -10.51 -14.03
N ASP A 37 -6.95 -10.60 -14.66
CA ASP A 37 -6.71 -11.29 -15.92
C ASP A 37 -6.11 -12.70 -15.74
N GLU A 38 -5.99 -13.17 -14.50
CA GLU A 38 -5.43 -14.46 -14.07
C GLU A 38 -4.00 -14.74 -14.55
N ARG A 39 -3.29 -13.72 -15.05
CA ARG A 39 -1.93 -13.89 -15.58
C ARG A 39 -0.86 -13.83 -14.51
N ASN A 40 -1.12 -13.08 -13.44
CA ASN A 40 -0.20 -12.90 -12.33
C ASN A 40 -0.92 -13.18 -11.01
N THR A 41 -0.18 -13.11 -9.92
CA THR A 41 -0.73 -13.15 -8.57
C THR A 41 -0.41 -11.87 -7.82
N GLU A 42 -1.28 -11.49 -6.91
CA GLU A 42 -1.13 -10.33 -6.02
C GLU A 42 -1.42 -10.73 -4.57
N PRO A 43 -0.72 -10.12 -3.59
CA PRO A 43 -0.91 -10.44 -2.18
C PRO A 43 -2.24 -9.89 -1.66
N VAL A 44 -2.96 -10.67 -0.83
CA VAL A 44 -4.23 -10.23 -0.21
C VAL A 44 -3.98 -9.19 0.89
N VAL A 45 -2.88 -9.34 1.61
CA VAL A 45 -2.44 -8.42 2.67
C VAL A 45 -0.93 -8.21 2.57
N LEU A 46 -0.43 -7.08 3.10
CA LEU A 46 1.01 -6.85 3.21
C LEU A 46 1.55 -7.40 4.54
N PRO A 47 2.77 -7.95 4.57
CA PRO A 47 3.42 -8.43 5.80
C PRO A 47 3.41 -7.41 6.95
N SER A 48 3.54 -6.11 6.64
CA SER A 48 3.35 -5.00 7.58
C SER A 48 4.10 -5.18 8.91
N ARG A 49 5.42 -5.33 8.87
CA ARG A 49 6.27 -5.48 10.08
C ARG A 49 6.12 -4.33 11.09
N PHE A 50 5.64 -3.18 10.65
CA PHE A 50 5.24 -2.07 11.52
C PHE A 50 3.71 -1.94 11.57
N PRO A 51 3.12 -1.52 12.70
CA PRO A 51 1.68 -1.38 12.86
C PRO A 51 1.11 -0.16 12.11
N ASN A 52 1.04 -0.24 10.78
CA ASN A 52 0.69 0.87 9.89
C ASN A 52 -0.67 1.50 10.19
N LEU A 53 -1.68 0.69 10.50
CA LEU A 53 -3.03 1.18 10.78
C LEU A 53 -3.09 2.06 12.03
N VAL A 54 -2.34 1.72 13.09
CA VAL A 54 -2.34 2.51 14.32
C VAL A 54 -1.52 3.79 14.15
N VAL A 55 -0.44 3.72 13.38
CA VAL A 55 0.48 4.86 13.17
C VAL A 55 -0.11 5.89 12.21
N ASN A 56 -0.65 5.44 11.07
CA ASN A 56 -1.13 6.34 10.01
C ASN A 56 -2.66 6.53 10.02
N GLY A 57 -3.41 5.65 10.70
CA GLY A 57 -4.86 5.62 10.62
C GLY A 57 -5.37 5.16 9.25
N ALA A 58 -6.70 5.12 9.12
CA ALA A 58 -7.37 4.80 7.86
C ALA A 58 -8.50 5.79 7.50
N GLY A 59 -8.97 6.59 8.47
CA GLY A 59 -10.12 7.47 8.32
C GLY A 59 -9.79 8.95 8.51
N GLY A 60 -10.65 9.80 7.97
CA GLY A 60 -10.64 11.26 8.19
C GLY A 60 -11.82 11.73 9.04
N ILE A 61 -11.79 12.98 9.48
CA ILE A 61 -12.83 13.60 10.32
C ILE A 61 -14.06 14.12 9.54
N ALA A 62 -14.15 13.81 8.24
CA ALA A 62 -15.26 14.26 7.41
C ALA A 62 -16.56 13.53 7.75
N VAL A 63 -17.69 14.24 7.70
CA VAL A 63 -19.01 13.68 7.99
C VAL A 63 -19.34 12.58 6.99
N GLY A 64 -19.69 11.38 7.50
CA GLY A 64 -20.10 10.24 6.68
C GLY A 64 -18.98 9.27 6.28
N MET A 65 -17.78 9.38 6.83
CA MET A 65 -16.70 8.42 6.60
C MET A 65 -16.91 7.15 7.45
N ALA A 66 -17.04 6.00 6.79
CA ALA A 66 -16.99 4.64 7.34
C ALA A 66 -16.10 3.79 6.45
#